data_AF-A0A2E0ZFE3-F1
#
_entry.id   AF-A0A2E0ZFE3-F1
#
_cell.length_a   1.000
_cell.length_b   1.000
_cell.length_c   1.000
_cell.angle_alpha   90.00
_cell.angle_beta   90.00
_cell.angle_gamma   90.00
#
_symmetry.space_group_name_H-M   'P 1'
#
loop_
_entity.id
_entity.type
_entity.pdbx_description
1 polymer ?
#
loop_
_entity_poly.entity_id
_entity_poly.type
_entity_poly.pdbx_seq_one_letter_code
_entity_poly.pdbx_strand_id
1 'polypeptide(L)'
;MTVRKSKTSSELNNDGALCQFVQQRLPDYLHHDLTAVEHQQIHAHLAQCDRCALHVREARLLDADLQAEADRYQPRLSHEASLRIQHKVYRRMQRSLVWQRTGQALRLATAVAALILLLGGSFLFGRFWFPFLTAETNTAGETTTLPDVPPPGPTAVPTTAPAISPPVPQEAEVELPVVEEESSRDGRVNAWDHWVAVAPGQSPEQLAATIVSTALDNNEAYLNDLFVGMGASQQPTARMWLSVANRCQNELSSDDFVFARHPIPLLTVTSVSIWYDGHLVGEIKMRQMQGEWFATFTRTPIVYPCSSQ
;
A
#
# COMPACT_ATOMS: atom_id res chain seq x y z
N MET A 1 -40.64 -38.60 -12.21
CA MET A 1 -40.05 -38.03 -10.98
C MET A 1 -38.64 -37.56 -11.32
N THR A 2 -38.50 -36.27 -11.66
CA THR A 2 -37.20 -35.67 -12.00
C THR A 2 -36.58 -35.08 -10.73
N VAL A 3 -35.43 -35.64 -10.35
CA VAL A 3 -34.64 -35.23 -9.19
C VAL A 3 -34.08 -33.82 -9.45
N ARG A 4 -34.64 -32.80 -8.81
CA ARG A 4 -34.03 -31.46 -8.69
C ARG A 4 -32.77 -31.62 -7.84
N LYS A 5 -31.61 -31.78 -8.50
CA LYS A 5 -30.30 -31.69 -7.87
C LYS A 5 -30.16 -30.31 -7.22
N SER A 6 -30.06 -30.31 -5.90
CA SER A 6 -29.71 -29.17 -5.05
C SER A 6 -28.30 -28.68 -5.39
N LYS A 7 -28.21 -27.74 -6.32
CA LYS A 7 -26.95 -27.08 -6.76
C LYS A 7 -26.75 -25.70 -6.12
N THR A 8 -27.55 -25.32 -5.14
CA THR A 8 -27.95 -23.92 -5.01
C THR A 8 -27.29 -23.09 -3.91
N SER A 9 -26.42 -23.60 -3.05
CA SER A 9 -25.86 -22.80 -1.94
C SER A 9 -24.39 -22.41 -2.09
N SER A 10 -23.56 -23.22 -2.75
CA SER A 10 -22.14 -22.89 -2.94
C SER A 10 -21.89 -21.91 -4.11
N GLU A 11 -22.65 -22.05 -5.21
CA GLU A 11 -22.48 -21.15 -6.37
C GLU A 11 -22.87 -19.69 -6.05
N LEU A 12 -23.91 -19.48 -5.22
CA LEU A 12 -24.35 -18.13 -4.84
C LEU A 12 -23.35 -17.37 -3.96
N ASN A 13 -22.54 -18.07 -3.15
CA ASN A 13 -21.54 -17.41 -2.29
C ASN A 13 -20.30 -16.98 -3.07
N ASN A 14 -19.89 -17.75 -4.08
CA ASN A 14 -18.75 -17.40 -4.92
C ASN A 14 -19.04 -16.17 -5.80
N ASP A 15 -20.28 -16.00 -6.25
CA ASP A 15 -20.69 -14.83 -7.02
C ASP A 15 -20.56 -13.53 -6.21
N GLY A 16 -20.81 -13.58 -4.90
CA GLY A 16 -20.66 -12.43 -3.99
C GLY A 16 -19.22 -11.94 -3.87
N ALA A 17 -18.27 -12.86 -3.69
CA ALA A 17 -16.84 -12.52 -3.56
C ALA A 17 -16.29 -11.89 -4.86
N LEU A 18 -16.69 -12.43 -6.02
CA LEU A 18 -16.29 -11.85 -7.31
C LEU A 18 -16.94 -10.49 -7.58
N CYS A 19 -18.20 -10.29 -7.20
CA CYS A 19 -18.83 -8.97 -7.28
C CYS A 19 -18.08 -7.93 -6.45
N GLN A 20 -17.69 -8.29 -5.21
CA GLN A 20 -16.91 -7.41 -4.34
C GLN A 20 -15.51 -7.13 -4.94
N PHE A 21 -14.86 -8.15 -5.50
CA PHE A 21 -13.57 -7.99 -6.19
C PHE A 21 -13.68 -7.01 -7.36
N VAL A 22 -14.70 -7.13 -8.21
CA VAL A 22 -14.96 -6.20 -9.33
C VAL A 22 -15.20 -4.77 -8.81
N GLN A 23 -15.96 -4.60 -7.72
CA GLN A 23 -16.20 -3.29 -7.12
C GLN A 23 -14.92 -2.64 -6.57
N GLN A 24 -14.10 -3.41 -5.86
CA GLN A 24 -12.84 -2.93 -5.30
C GLN A 24 -11.81 -2.57 -6.39
N ARG A 25 -11.76 -3.36 -7.47
CA ARG A 25 -10.81 -3.19 -8.58
C ARG A 25 -11.37 -2.38 -9.75
N LEU A 26 -12.54 -1.76 -9.60
CA LEU A 26 -13.18 -0.99 -10.66
C LEU A 26 -12.30 0.18 -11.16
N PRO A 27 -11.66 1.00 -10.29
CA PRO A 27 -10.80 2.09 -10.76
C PRO A 27 -9.61 1.58 -11.59
N ASP A 28 -8.90 0.56 -11.10
CA ASP A 28 -7.76 -0.04 -11.81
C ASP A 28 -8.20 -0.63 -13.16
N TYR A 29 -9.39 -1.25 -13.22
CA TYR A 29 -9.96 -1.79 -14.45
C TYR A 29 -10.25 -0.69 -15.48
N LEU A 30 -10.79 0.45 -15.05
CA LEU A 30 -11.10 1.59 -15.92
C LEU A 30 -9.82 2.26 -16.46
N HIS A 31 -8.76 2.33 -15.66
CA HIS A 31 -7.48 2.94 -16.03
C HIS A 31 -6.46 1.98 -16.64
N HIS A 32 -6.83 0.72 -16.85
CA HIS A 32 -5.97 -0.35 -17.41
C HIS A 32 -4.73 -0.68 -16.56
N ASP A 33 -4.82 -0.48 -15.24
CA ASP A 33 -3.73 -0.74 -14.28
C ASP A 33 -3.74 -2.19 -13.74
N LEU A 34 -4.68 -3.03 -14.20
CA LEU A 34 -4.76 -4.43 -13.81
C LEU A 34 -3.81 -5.33 -14.59
N THR A 35 -3.38 -6.41 -13.95
CA THR A 35 -2.65 -7.48 -14.64
C THR A 35 -3.55 -8.18 -15.67
N ALA A 36 -2.96 -8.81 -16.68
CA ALA A 36 -3.70 -9.53 -17.72
C ALA A 36 -4.63 -10.62 -17.15
N VAL A 37 -4.20 -11.28 -16.06
CA VAL A 37 -4.99 -12.32 -15.37
C VAL A 37 -6.21 -11.71 -14.68
N GLU A 38 -6.03 -10.63 -13.92
CA GLU A 38 -7.14 -9.93 -13.26
C GLU A 38 -8.14 -9.39 -14.28
N HIS A 39 -7.65 -8.81 -15.39
CA HIS A 39 -8.50 -8.31 -16.45
C HIS A 39 -9.35 -9.42 -17.09
N GLN A 40 -8.77 -10.60 -17.32
CA GLN A 40 -9.50 -11.76 -17.84
C GLN A 40 -10.57 -12.26 -16.86
N GLN A 41 -10.25 -12.30 -15.56
CA GLN A 41 -11.20 -12.71 -14.50
C GLN A 41 -12.40 -11.76 -14.41
N ILE A 42 -12.15 -10.44 -14.38
CA ILE A 42 -13.21 -9.43 -14.38
C ILE A 42 -14.05 -9.56 -15.64
N HIS A 43 -13.43 -9.64 -16.82
CA HIS A 43 -14.17 -9.77 -18.08
C HIS A 43 -15.05 -11.03 -18.12
N ALA A 44 -14.56 -12.17 -17.61
CA ALA A 44 -15.34 -13.39 -17.52
C ALA A 44 -16.56 -13.22 -16.58
N HIS A 45 -16.39 -12.54 -15.45
CA HIS A 45 -17.49 -12.26 -14.52
C HIS A 45 -18.51 -11.27 -15.09
N LEU A 46 -18.06 -10.21 -15.77
CA LEU A 46 -18.96 -9.24 -16.42
C LEU A 46 -19.82 -9.87 -17.53
N ALA A 47 -19.36 -10.96 -18.15
CA ALA A 47 -20.16 -11.73 -19.10
C ALA A 47 -21.27 -12.57 -18.43
N GLN A 48 -21.20 -12.79 -17.12
CA GLN A 48 -22.12 -13.63 -16.35
C GLN A 48 -23.03 -12.83 -15.40
N CYS A 49 -22.57 -11.67 -14.94
CA CYS A 49 -23.27 -10.84 -13.95
C CYS A 49 -23.71 -9.49 -14.55
N ASP A 50 -24.97 -9.40 -14.97
CA ASP A 50 -25.56 -8.19 -15.58
C ASP A 50 -25.47 -6.96 -14.65
N ARG A 51 -25.57 -7.17 -13.34
CA ARG A 51 -25.47 -6.09 -12.34
C ARG A 51 -24.07 -5.46 -12.33
N CYS A 52 -23.02 -6.28 -12.33
CA CYS A 52 -21.64 -5.79 -12.41
C CYS A 52 -21.37 -5.14 -13.77
N ALA A 53 -21.89 -5.73 -14.86
CA ALA A 53 -21.77 -5.15 -16.20
C ALA A 53 -22.42 -3.76 -16.31
N LEU A 54 -23.60 -3.58 -15.72
CA LEU A 54 -24.30 -2.29 -15.67
C LEU A 54 -23.48 -1.26 -14.88
N HIS A 55 -22.98 -1.61 -13.69
CA HIS A 55 -22.16 -0.70 -12.88
C HIS A 55 -20.86 -0.28 -13.59
N VAL A 56 -20.17 -1.22 -14.25
CA VAL A 56 -18.97 -0.89 -15.05
C VAL A 56 -19.33 0.06 -16.20
N ARG A 57 -20.47 -0.14 -16.85
CA ARG A 57 -20.94 0.74 -17.93
C ARG A 57 -21.25 2.15 -17.42
N GLU A 58 -21.95 2.27 -16.30
CA GLU A 58 -22.24 3.55 -15.65
C GLU A 58 -20.95 4.28 -15.26
N ALA A 59 -20.00 3.56 -14.67
CA ALA A 59 -18.70 4.13 -14.28
C ALA A 59 -17.89 4.59 -15.51
N ARG A 60 -17.92 3.85 -16.62
CA ARG A 60 -17.29 4.28 -17.89
C ARG A 60 -17.92 5.53 -18.48
N LEU A 61 -19.25 5.68 -18.40
CA LEU A 61 -19.94 6.88 -18.86
C LEU A 61 -19.55 8.08 -18.00
N LEU A 62 -19.54 7.92 -16.68
CA LEU A 62 -19.13 8.97 -15.76
C LEU A 62 -17.66 9.38 -15.98
N ASP A 63 -16.75 8.41 -16.16
CA ASP A 63 -15.34 8.67 -16.43
C ASP A 63 -15.17 9.42 -17.76
N ALA A 64 -15.91 9.05 -18.81
CA ALA A 64 -15.91 9.76 -20.08
C ALA A 64 -16.44 11.20 -19.96
N ASP A 65 -17.50 11.43 -19.18
CA ASP A 65 -18.04 12.77 -18.92
C ASP A 65 -17.05 13.62 -18.12
N LEU A 66 -16.41 13.05 -17.10
CA LEU A 66 -15.37 13.71 -16.31
C LEU A 66 -14.15 14.06 -17.18
N GLN A 67 -13.73 13.16 -18.06
CA GLN A 67 -12.64 13.41 -18.99
C GLN A 67 -13.00 14.52 -19.99
N ALA A 68 -14.22 14.51 -20.54
CA ALA A 68 -14.69 15.54 -21.45
C ALA A 68 -14.76 16.92 -20.77
N GLU A 69 -15.20 16.98 -19.52
CA GLU A 69 -15.23 18.22 -18.74
C GLU A 69 -13.81 18.67 -18.35
N ALA A 70 -12.93 17.75 -17.97
CA ALA A 70 -11.53 18.03 -17.72
C ALA A 70 -10.85 18.62 -18.97
N ASP A 71 -11.12 18.08 -20.15
CA ASP A 71 -10.59 18.57 -21.42
C ASP A 71 -11.09 19.97 -21.78
N ARG A 72 -12.34 20.31 -21.41
CA ARG A 72 -12.85 21.70 -21.53
C ARG A 72 -12.12 22.65 -20.59
N TYR A 73 -11.84 22.22 -19.37
CA TYR A 73 -11.19 23.05 -18.36
C TYR A 73 -9.68 23.01 -18.38
N GLN A 74 -9.03 22.18 -19.21
CA GLN A 74 -7.58 22.11 -19.29
C GLN A 74 -7.04 23.54 -19.48
N PRO A 75 -6.53 24.17 -18.42
CA PRO A 75 -6.02 25.51 -18.56
C PRO A 75 -4.80 25.31 -19.43
N ARG A 76 -4.81 25.92 -20.62
CA ARG A 76 -3.63 25.92 -21.48
C ARG A 76 -2.51 26.51 -20.65
N LEU A 77 -1.67 25.64 -20.10
CA LEU A 77 -0.48 26.03 -19.37
C LEU A 77 0.27 26.93 -20.32
N SER A 78 0.57 28.15 -19.88
CA SER A 78 1.36 29.06 -20.70
C SER A 78 2.64 28.33 -21.11
N HIS A 79 3.15 28.61 -22.31
CA HIS A 79 4.34 27.95 -22.82
C HIS A 79 5.53 28.04 -21.83
N GLU A 80 5.62 29.14 -21.08
CA GLU A 80 6.61 29.30 -20.01
C GLU A 80 6.35 28.40 -18.79
N ALA A 81 5.08 28.18 -18.42
CA ALA A 81 4.73 27.28 -17.33
C ALA A 81 5.03 25.83 -17.71
N SER A 82 4.73 25.42 -18.95
CA SER A 82 5.05 24.08 -19.43
C SER A 82 6.57 23.85 -19.48
N LEU A 83 7.36 24.81 -19.96
CA LEU A 83 8.82 24.73 -19.94
C LEU A 83 9.38 24.66 -18.51
N ARG A 84 8.83 25.43 -17.56
CA ARG A 84 9.24 25.38 -16.15
C ARG A 84 8.93 24.02 -15.51
N ILE A 85 7.77 23.45 -15.81
CA ILE A 85 7.38 22.12 -15.33
C ILE A 85 8.29 21.06 -15.96
N GLN A 86 8.47 21.08 -17.28
CA GLN A 86 9.38 20.17 -17.99
C GLN A 86 10.79 20.24 -17.42
N HIS A 87 11.35 21.43 -17.22
CA HIS A 87 12.69 21.58 -16.66
C HIS A 87 12.79 21.02 -15.24
N LYS A 88 11.76 21.20 -14.40
CA LYS A 88 11.73 20.61 -13.04
C LYS A 88 11.62 19.08 -13.08
N VAL A 89 10.77 18.53 -13.96
CA VAL A 89 10.60 17.08 -14.13
C VAL A 89 11.87 16.46 -14.68
N TYR A 90 12.46 17.05 -15.73
CA TYR A 90 13.70 16.59 -16.34
C TYR A 90 14.85 16.61 -15.33
N ARG A 91 14.95 17.66 -14.51
CA ARG A 91 15.97 17.73 -13.44
C ARG A 91 15.80 16.64 -12.38
N ARG A 92 14.56 16.30 -11.99
CA ARG A 92 14.30 15.18 -11.06
C ARG A 92 14.61 13.83 -11.68
N MET A 93 14.19 13.62 -12.92
CA MET A 93 14.44 12.38 -13.67
C MET A 93 15.94 12.18 -13.95
N GLN A 94 16.66 13.25 -14.30
CA GLN A 94 18.10 13.17 -14.49
C GLN A 94 18.82 12.85 -13.17
N ARG A 95 18.36 13.41 -12.04
CA ARG A 95 18.89 13.03 -10.72
C ARG A 95 18.61 11.57 -10.38
N SER A 96 17.42 11.04 -10.64
CA SER A 96 17.13 9.63 -10.35
C SER A 96 17.97 8.69 -11.21
N LEU A 97 18.14 8.98 -12.50
CA LEU A 97 19.01 8.21 -13.39
C LEU A 97 20.48 8.25 -12.95
N VAL A 98 20.97 9.41 -12.54
CA VAL A 98 22.34 9.53 -12.00
C VAL A 98 22.47 8.75 -10.70
N TRP A 99 21.51 8.88 -9.77
CA TRP A 99 21.51 8.13 -8.50
C TRP A 99 21.46 6.62 -8.71
N GLN A 100 20.71 6.15 -9.71
CA GLN A 100 20.62 4.73 -10.05
C GLN A 100 21.97 4.21 -10.59
N ARG A 101 22.64 4.99 -11.45
CA ARG A 101 23.98 4.65 -11.97
C ARG A 101 25.06 4.71 -10.88
N THR A 102 25.06 5.73 -10.03
CA THR A 102 26.04 5.85 -8.94
C THR A 102 25.82 4.79 -7.88
N GLY A 103 24.57 4.42 -7.58
CA GLY A 103 24.25 3.33 -6.66
C GLY A 103 24.77 1.98 -7.13
N GLN A 104 24.64 1.68 -8.42
CA GLN A 104 25.23 0.46 -9.01
C GLN A 104 26.75 0.47 -8.98
N ALA A 105 27.39 1.59 -9.32
CA ALA A 105 28.84 1.73 -9.24
C ALA A 105 29.37 1.54 -7.80
N LEU A 106 28.67 2.10 -6.81
CA LEU A 106 29.03 1.94 -5.40
C LEU A 106 28.93 0.48 -4.96
N ARG A 107 27.86 -0.24 -5.36
CA ARG A 107 27.71 -1.67 -5.06
C ARG A 107 28.82 -2.52 -5.68
N LEU A 108 29.18 -2.26 -6.94
CA LEU A 108 30.30 -2.93 -7.59
C LEU A 108 31.63 -2.64 -6.89
N ALA A 109 31.89 -1.38 -6.54
CA ALA A 109 33.10 -1.00 -5.80
C ALA A 109 33.18 -1.70 -4.43
N THR A 110 32.06 -1.79 -3.69
CA THR A 110 32.02 -2.52 -2.42
C THR A 110 32.29 -4.01 -2.58
N ALA A 111 31.76 -4.64 -3.63
CA ALA A 111 32.00 -6.06 -3.90
C ALA A 111 33.47 -6.34 -4.26
N VAL A 112 34.08 -5.49 -5.09
CA VAL A 112 35.51 -5.59 -5.45
C VAL A 112 36.39 -5.38 -4.23
N ALA A 113 36.10 -4.37 -3.40
CA ALA A 113 36.85 -4.11 -2.17
C ALA A 113 36.77 -5.30 -1.18
N ALA A 114 35.58 -5.88 -1.01
CA ALA A 114 35.41 -7.08 -0.18
C ALA A 114 36.20 -8.28 -0.72
N LEU A 115 36.21 -8.48 -2.04
CA LEU A 115 37.01 -9.53 -2.68
C LEU A 115 38.51 -9.34 -2.45
N ILE A 116 39.01 -8.11 -2.60
CA ILE A 116 40.43 -7.77 -2.35
C ILE A 116 40.78 -8.01 -0.87
N LEU A 117 39.91 -7.63 0.07
CA LEU A 117 40.11 -7.89 1.50
C LEU A 117 40.11 -9.39 1.82
N LEU A 118 39.23 -10.18 1.20
CA LEU A 118 39.21 -11.63 1.38
C LEU A 118 40.47 -12.30 0.81
N LEU A 119 40.89 -11.92 -0.40
CA LEU A 119 42.10 -12.47 -1.02
C LEU A 119 43.38 -12.04 -0.27
N GLY A 120 43.49 -10.76 0.07
CA GLY A 120 44.61 -10.24 0.85
C GLY A 120 44.66 -10.82 2.27
N GLY A 121 43.49 -10.93 2.92
CA GLY A 121 43.36 -11.56 4.23
C GLY A 121 43.72 -13.05 4.20
N SER A 122 43.26 -13.79 3.20
CA SER A 122 43.62 -15.20 3.01
C SER A 122 45.13 -15.39 2.78
N PHE A 123 45.75 -14.52 1.98
CA PHE A 123 47.20 -14.57 1.72
C PHE A 123 48.03 -14.30 2.98
N LEU A 124 47.69 -13.24 3.73
CA LEU A 124 48.38 -12.90 4.98
C LEU A 124 48.16 -13.97 6.06
N PHE A 125 46.93 -14.49 6.16
CA PHE A 125 46.59 -15.53 7.12
C PHE A 125 47.34 -16.84 6.81
N GLY A 126 47.38 -17.26 5.54
CA GLY A 126 48.12 -18.46 5.11
C GLY A 126 49.61 -18.36 5.40
N ARG A 127 50.22 -17.20 5.14
CA ARG A 127 51.65 -16.97 5.41
C ARG A 127 51.98 -16.92 6.90
N PHE A 128 51.06 -16.45 7.75
CA PHE A 128 51.28 -16.36 9.19
C PHE A 128 51.00 -17.68 9.92
N TRP A 129 49.95 -18.41 9.53
CA TRP A 129 49.53 -19.65 10.20
C TRP A 129 50.20 -20.92 9.66
N PHE A 130 50.63 -20.94 8.40
CA PHE A 130 51.31 -22.10 7.80
C PHE A 130 52.74 -21.79 7.31
N PRO A 131 53.66 -21.31 8.16
CA PRO A 131 55.05 -21.07 7.75
C PRO A 131 55.83 -22.37 7.43
N PHE A 132 55.26 -23.56 7.66
CA PHE A 132 55.96 -24.85 7.57
C PHE A 132 55.69 -25.67 6.30
N LEU A 133 54.82 -25.21 5.37
CA LEU A 133 54.44 -26.00 4.19
C LEU A 133 55.16 -25.61 2.88
N THR A 134 56.11 -24.67 2.89
CA THR A 134 56.78 -24.19 1.66
C THR A 134 58.12 -24.86 1.34
N ALA A 135 58.37 -26.07 1.84
CA ALA A 135 59.64 -26.76 1.56
C ALA A 135 59.42 -28.25 1.34
N GLU A 136 58.85 -28.62 0.19
CA GLU A 136 59.12 -29.92 -0.43
C GLU A 136 58.93 -29.80 -1.95
N THR A 137 59.96 -29.25 -2.58
CA THR A 137 60.30 -29.57 -3.98
C THR A 137 60.62 -31.05 -4.08
N ASN A 138 59.59 -31.88 -4.27
CA ASN A 138 59.77 -33.25 -4.69
C ASN A 138 60.02 -33.27 -6.21
N THR A 139 61.31 -33.23 -6.55
CA THR A 139 61.86 -33.82 -7.76
C THR A 139 61.53 -35.31 -7.77
N ALA A 140 60.49 -35.70 -8.50
CA ALA A 140 60.27 -37.08 -8.89
C ALA A 140 59.91 -37.08 -10.38
N GLY A 141 60.91 -37.40 -11.20
CA GLY A 141 60.70 -37.72 -12.59
C GLY A 141 59.96 -39.05 -12.68
N GLU A 142 58.73 -39.03 -13.17
CA GLU A 142 58.06 -40.22 -13.64
C GLU A 142 57.58 -39.98 -15.07
N THR A 143 58.28 -40.65 -15.99
CA THR A 143 57.98 -40.69 -17.41
C THR A 143 56.73 -41.53 -17.61
N THR A 144 55.55 -40.94 -17.48
CA THR A 144 54.29 -41.61 -17.87
C THR A 144 53.94 -41.26 -19.31
N THR A 145 54.02 -42.30 -20.14
CA THR A 145 53.66 -42.41 -21.54
C THR A 145 52.26 -41.87 -21.85
N LEU A 146 52.18 -41.00 -22.87
CA LEU A 146 50.95 -40.56 -23.53
C LEU A 146 50.19 -41.76 -24.12
N PRO A 147 48.89 -41.94 -23.83
CA PRO A 147 47.97 -42.53 -24.79
C PRO A 147 47.48 -41.43 -25.74
N ASP A 148 47.66 -41.69 -27.04
CA ASP A 148 47.18 -40.91 -28.18
C ASP A 148 45.64 -40.82 -28.14
N VAL A 149 45.09 -39.61 -27.97
CA VAL A 149 43.65 -39.36 -27.94
C VAL A 149 43.23 -38.75 -29.28
N PRO A 150 42.37 -39.43 -30.07
CA PRO A 150 41.92 -38.95 -31.37
C PRO A 150 41.00 -37.72 -31.26
N PRO A 151 40.91 -36.90 -32.33
CA PRO A 151 40.18 -35.63 -32.33
C PRO A 151 38.66 -35.80 -32.16
N PRO A 152 37.97 -34.84 -31.53
CA PRO A 152 36.52 -34.89 -31.36
C PRO A 152 35.81 -34.72 -32.71
N GLY A 153 35.10 -35.76 -33.14
CA GLY A 153 34.10 -35.67 -34.19
C GLY A 153 32.87 -34.87 -33.73
N PRO A 154 32.11 -34.27 -34.65
CA PRO A 154 30.94 -33.46 -34.34
C PRO A 154 29.86 -34.32 -33.67
N THR A 155 29.52 -34.00 -32.42
CA THR A 155 28.39 -34.59 -31.72
C THR A 155 27.09 -34.03 -32.32
N ALA A 156 26.43 -34.83 -33.16
CA ALA A 156 25.05 -34.62 -33.52
C ALA A 156 24.17 -34.78 -32.27
N VAL A 157 23.32 -33.78 -32.01
CA VAL A 157 22.32 -33.79 -30.95
C VAL A 157 21.15 -34.70 -31.36
N PRO A 158 20.85 -35.80 -30.63
CA PRO A 158 19.58 -36.48 -30.78
C PRO A 158 18.50 -35.66 -30.07
N THR A 159 17.58 -35.11 -30.86
CA THR A 159 16.30 -34.60 -30.37
C THR A 159 15.43 -35.80 -29.99
N THR A 160 15.46 -36.18 -28.73
CA THR A 160 14.47 -37.11 -28.15
C THR A 160 13.41 -36.26 -27.47
N ALA A 161 12.22 -36.21 -28.09
CA ALA A 161 11.04 -35.58 -27.53
C ALA A 161 10.66 -36.28 -26.20
N PRO A 162 10.43 -35.54 -25.11
CA PRO A 162 9.89 -36.14 -23.89
C PRO A 162 8.43 -36.55 -24.14
N ALA A 163 8.16 -37.85 -24.03
CA ALA A 163 6.81 -38.39 -23.96
C ALA A 163 6.15 -37.89 -22.67
N ILE A 164 5.12 -37.06 -22.83
CA ILE A 164 4.27 -36.56 -21.76
C ILE A 164 3.39 -37.74 -21.31
N SER A 165 3.74 -38.35 -20.18
CA SER A 165 2.80 -39.17 -19.41
C SER A 165 1.89 -38.26 -18.59
N PRO A 166 0.56 -38.43 -18.63
CA PRO A 166 -0.35 -37.66 -17.79
C PRO A 166 -0.19 -38.06 -16.31
N PRO A 167 -0.10 -37.11 -15.37
CA PRO A 167 -0.10 -37.43 -13.95
C PRO A 167 -1.49 -37.89 -13.48
N VAL A 168 -1.48 -38.99 -12.74
CA VAL A 168 -2.61 -39.56 -12.00
C VAL A 168 -3.08 -38.54 -10.94
N PRO A 169 -4.39 -38.24 -10.81
CA PRO A 169 -4.88 -37.38 -9.74
C PRO A 169 -4.76 -38.10 -8.39
N GLN A 170 -3.88 -37.62 -7.52
CA GLN A 170 -3.91 -37.94 -6.10
C GLN A 170 -4.85 -36.95 -5.41
N GLU A 171 -5.97 -37.46 -4.90
CA GLU A 171 -6.83 -36.77 -3.95
C GLU A 171 -6.04 -36.53 -2.66
N ALA A 172 -5.41 -35.36 -2.56
CA ALA A 172 -4.85 -34.86 -1.31
C ALA A 172 -5.98 -34.17 -0.53
N GLU A 173 -6.37 -34.81 0.57
CA GLU A 173 -7.19 -34.24 1.62
C GLU A 173 -6.42 -33.06 2.23
N VAL A 174 -6.79 -31.84 1.83
CA VAL A 174 -6.21 -30.59 2.34
C VAL A 174 -6.91 -30.25 3.65
N GLU A 175 -6.29 -30.61 4.77
CA GLU A 175 -6.54 -29.96 6.06
C GLU A 175 -6.16 -28.48 5.91
N LEU A 176 -7.17 -27.61 5.83
CA LEU A 176 -6.98 -26.17 5.85
C LEU A 176 -6.40 -25.77 7.22
N PRO A 177 -5.20 -25.17 7.26
CA PRO A 177 -4.69 -24.61 8.51
C PRO A 177 -5.64 -23.51 8.96
N VAL A 178 -6.03 -23.55 10.23
CA VAL A 178 -6.67 -22.43 10.91
C VAL A 178 -5.71 -21.25 10.76
N VAL A 179 -6.08 -20.31 9.90
CA VAL A 179 -5.42 -19.02 9.79
C VAL A 179 -5.76 -18.28 11.07
N GLU A 180 -4.90 -18.43 12.07
CA GLU A 180 -4.85 -17.48 13.17
C GLU A 180 -4.61 -16.11 12.52
N GLU A 181 -5.61 -15.22 12.60
CA GLU A 181 -5.49 -13.82 12.21
C GLU A 181 -4.26 -13.26 12.90
N GLU A 182 -3.19 -13.11 12.13
CA GLU A 182 -1.94 -12.52 12.56
C GLU A 182 -2.25 -11.04 12.82
N SER A 183 -2.76 -10.75 14.02
CA SER A 183 -3.02 -9.40 14.49
C SER A 183 -1.73 -8.62 14.33
N SER A 184 -1.77 -7.66 13.41
CA SER A 184 -0.73 -6.68 13.07
C SER A 184 0.33 -6.55 14.17
N ARG A 185 1.46 -7.23 13.96
CA ARG A 185 2.58 -7.37 14.89
C ARG A 185 3.28 -6.03 15.21
N ASP A 186 2.87 -4.95 14.56
CA ASP A 186 3.39 -3.59 14.73
C ASP A 186 2.50 -2.70 15.61
N GLY A 187 1.39 -3.21 16.17
CA GLY A 187 0.43 -2.39 16.92
C GLY A 187 -0.26 -1.31 16.06
N ARG A 188 -0.11 -1.39 14.74
CA ARG A 188 -0.73 -0.51 13.75
C ARG A 188 -2.04 -1.12 13.32
N VAL A 189 -3.14 -0.53 13.78
CA VAL A 189 -4.49 -0.95 13.44
C VAL A 189 -4.83 -0.37 12.07
N ASN A 190 -5.52 -1.14 11.24
CA ASN A 190 -5.87 -0.67 9.91
C ASN A 190 -6.98 0.38 10.05
N ALA A 191 -6.72 1.57 9.51
CA ALA A 191 -7.61 2.74 9.48
C ALA A 191 -9.06 2.44 9.05
N TRP A 192 -9.28 1.35 8.33
CA TRP A 192 -10.56 0.98 7.75
C TRP A 192 -11.48 0.22 8.71
N ASP A 193 -10.97 -0.24 9.85
CA ASP A 193 -11.72 -1.07 10.79
C ASP A 193 -12.61 -0.23 11.72
N HIS A 194 -12.42 1.11 11.76
CA HIS A 194 -13.13 2.01 12.66
C HIS A 194 -13.64 3.27 11.92
N TRP A 195 -14.85 3.16 11.38
CA TRP A 195 -15.56 4.27 10.73
C TRP A 195 -16.65 4.81 11.64
N VAL A 196 -16.74 6.14 11.74
CA VAL A 196 -17.90 6.79 12.35
C VAL A 196 -18.70 7.55 11.32
N ALA A 197 -19.93 7.08 11.12
CA ALA A 197 -20.93 7.74 10.30
C ALA A 197 -21.47 8.95 11.05
N VAL A 198 -21.47 10.11 10.39
CA VAL A 198 -22.03 11.33 10.95
C VAL A 198 -23.44 11.56 10.40
N ALA A 199 -24.37 11.96 11.27
CA ALA A 199 -25.72 12.30 10.85
C ALA A 199 -25.71 13.53 9.91
N PRO A 200 -26.44 13.49 8.79
CA PRO A 200 -26.55 14.64 7.89
C PRO A 200 -27.20 15.83 8.61
N GLY A 201 -26.73 17.04 8.31
CA GLY A 201 -27.29 18.29 8.84
C GLY A 201 -26.71 18.77 10.18
N GLN A 202 -25.67 18.10 10.71
CA GLN A 202 -24.96 18.60 11.88
C GLN A 202 -24.27 19.96 11.61
N SER A 203 -24.30 20.83 12.60
CA SER A 203 -23.45 22.04 12.62
C SER A 203 -21.96 21.66 12.75
N PRO A 204 -21.02 22.52 12.31
CA PRO A 204 -19.59 22.30 12.49
C PRO A 204 -19.18 21.93 13.92
N GLU A 205 -19.83 22.52 14.91
CA GLU A 205 -19.58 22.32 16.33
C GLU A 205 -20.10 20.94 16.81
N GLN A 206 -21.31 20.55 16.41
CA GLN A 206 -21.88 19.22 16.72
C GLN A 206 -21.05 18.10 16.10
N LEU A 207 -20.55 18.34 14.89
CA LEU A 207 -19.65 17.44 14.21
C LEU A 207 -18.30 17.33 14.94
N ALA A 208 -17.68 18.46 15.32
CA ALA A 208 -16.48 18.45 16.14
C ALA A 208 -16.69 17.69 17.47
N ALA A 209 -17.83 17.88 18.14
CA ALA A 209 -18.17 17.16 19.36
C ALA A 209 -18.31 15.65 19.14
N THR A 210 -18.97 15.23 18.05
CA THR A 210 -19.11 13.81 17.68
C THR A 210 -17.76 13.16 17.41
N ILE A 211 -16.86 13.86 16.71
CA ILE A 211 -15.49 13.38 16.45
C ILE A 211 -14.74 13.20 17.77
N VAL A 212 -14.84 14.17 18.68
CA VAL A 212 -14.17 14.11 19.99
C VAL A 212 -14.76 13.02 20.88
N SER A 213 -16.09 12.86 20.95
CA SER A 213 -16.72 11.81 21.76
C SER A 213 -16.34 10.42 21.25
N THR A 214 -16.41 10.20 19.94
CA THR A 214 -15.94 8.96 19.31
C THR A 214 -14.47 8.68 19.61
N ALA A 215 -13.63 9.71 19.56
CA ALA A 215 -12.22 9.55 19.91
C ALA A 215 -12.09 9.14 21.39
N LEU A 216 -12.86 9.77 22.28
CA LEU A 216 -12.81 9.49 23.72
C LEU A 216 -13.30 8.10 24.09
N ASP A 217 -14.32 7.58 23.39
CA ASP A 217 -14.93 6.26 23.59
C ASP A 217 -14.03 5.12 23.10
N ASN A 218 -13.18 5.37 22.08
CA ASN A 218 -12.22 4.38 21.58
C ASN A 218 -10.92 4.44 22.41
N ASN A 219 -10.52 3.30 22.96
CA ASN A 219 -9.40 3.13 23.89
C ASN A 219 -8.07 3.81 23.42
N GLU A 220 -7.18 4.19 24.33
CA GLU A 220 -6.03 5.10 24.11
C GLU A 220 -5.10 4.70 22.95
N ALA A 221 -5.01 3.41 22.61
CA ALA A 221 -4.16 2.92 21.52
C ALA A 221 -4.64 3.33 20.11
N TYR A 222 -5.92 3.66 19.94
CA TYR A 222 -6.57 3.85 18.63
C TYR A 222 -6.67 5.30 18.19
N LEU A 223 -6.34 6.24 19.06
CA LEU A 223 -6.51 7.67 18.83
C LEU A 223 -5.66 8.18 17.67
N ASN A 224 -4.48 7.59 17.46
CA ASN A 224 -3.57 8.02 16.39
C ASN A 224 -4.17 7.85 14.99
N ASP A 225 -5.21 7.03 14.81
CA ASP A 225 -5.73 6.63 13.49
C ASP A 225 -7.28 6.68 13.41
N LEU A 226 -7.93 7.71 13.97
CA LEU A 226 -9.40 7.86 13.84
C LEU A 226 -9.79 8.48 12.49
N PHE A 227 -10.60 7.77 11.69
CA PHE A 227 -11.12 8.25 10.40
C PHE A 227 -12.60 8.60 10.52
N VAL A 228 -12.96 9.79 10.03
CA VAL A 228 -14.36 10.24 10.01
C VAL A 228 -14.74 10.50 8.56
N GLY A 229 -15.48 9.54 8.01
CA GLY A 229 -16.12 9.67 6.72
C GLY A 229 -17.39 10.49 6.86
N MET A 230 -17.52 11.54 6.04
CA MET A 230 -18.75 12.31 5.94
C MET A 230 -19.24 12.27 4.51
N GLY A 231 -20.43 11.70 4.30
CA GLY A 231 -21.07 11.60 2.99
C GLY A 231 -21.66 10.22 2.72
N ALA A 232 -22.59 10.17 1.77
CA ALA A 232 -23.25 8.92 1.35
C ALA A 232 -22.33 8.00 0.50
N SER A 233 -21.13 8.48 0.14
CA SER A 233 -20.13 7.69 -0.58
C SER A 233 -19.03 7.25 0.38
N GLN A 234 -18.72 5.95 0.39
CA GLN A 234 -17.68 5.32 1.24
C GLN A 234 -16.24 5.73 0.86
N GLN A 235 -16.02 6.94 0.32
CA GLN A 235 -14.70 7.45 0.03
C GLN A 235 -14.21 8.29 1.22
N PRO A 236 -13.17 7.84 1.96
CA PRO A 236 -12.61 8.64 3.04
C PRO A 236 -11.91 9.85 2.45
N THR A 237 -12.51 11.01 2.63
CA THR A 237 -12.05 12.29 2.10
C THR A 237 -11.18 13.07 3.08
N ALA A 238 -10.95 12.51 4.28
CA ALA A 238 -10.07 13.10 5.28
C ALA A 238 -9.24 12.04 6.03
N ARG A 239 -7.94 12.33 6.18
CA ARG A 239 -7.03 11.64 7.09
C ARG A 239 -6.92 12.46 8.38
N MET A 240 -7.17 11.85 9.53
CA MET A 240 -7.06 12.52 10.82
C MET A 240 -6.17 11.69 11.74
N TRP A 241 -5.32 12.36 12.50
CA TRP A 241 -4.47 11.76 13.51
C TRP A 241 -4.84 12.46 14.83
N LEU A 242 -5.35 11.74 15.84
CA LEU A 242 -5.57 12.32 17.17
C LEU A 242 -4.51 11.76 18.12
N SER A 243 -3.53 12.57 18.51
CA SER A 243 -2.59 12.16 19.55
C SER A 243 -3.04 12.76 20.88
N VAL A 244 -3.80 12.01 21.67
CA VAL A 244 -4.10 12.39 23.06
C VAL A 244 -3.01 11.77 23.94
N ALA A 245 -2.16 12.59 24.53
CA ALA A 245 -1.13 12.12 25.45
C ALA A 245 -1.76 11.67 26.78
N ASN A 246 -1.22 10.60 27.36
CA ASN A 246 -1.57 9.92 28.62
C ASN A 246 -2.61 10.63 29.50
N ARG A 247 -3.80 10.02 29.64
CA ARG A 247 -4.84 10.48 30.55
C ARG A 247 -4.40 10.32 32.01
N CYS A 248 -4.67 11.32 32.84
CA CYS A 248 -4.95 11.06 34.24
C CYS A 248 -6.41 10.61 34.33
N GLN A 249 -6.70 9.64 35.19
CA GLN A 249 -7.91 8.79 35.26
C GLN A 249 -9.25 9.52 35.57
N ASN A 250 -9.51 10.69 34.99
CA ASN A 250 -10.83 11.30 35.00
C ASN A 250 -11.51 10.99 33.66
N GLU A 251 -12.75 10.50 33.73
CA GLU A 251 -13.61 10.32 32.56
C GLU A 251 -13.85 11.69 31.92
N LEU A 252 -13.14 11.98 30.82
CA LEU A 252 -13.39 13.15 30.00
C LEU A 252 -14.57 12.87 29.07
N SER A 253 -15.53 13.77 29.05
CA SER A 253 -16.67 13.81 28.11
C SER A 253 -16.44 14.88 27.04
N SER A 254 -17.15 14.80 25.91
CA SER A 254 -17.19 15.89 24.93
C SER A 254 -17.65 17.22 25.53
N ASP A 255 -18.42 17.17 26.62
CA ASP A 255 -18.94 18.36 27.30
C ASP A 255 -17.86 19.14 28.06
N ASP A 256 -16.70 18.54 28.32
CA ASP A 256 -15.56 19.20 28.95
C ASP A 256 -14.77 20.10 27.98
N PHE A 257 -15.12 20.05 26.68
CA PHE A 257 -14.46 20.81 25.64
C PHE A 257 -15.31 21.99 25.17
N VAL A 258 -14.67 23.14 24.93
CA VAL A 258 -15.29 24.30 24.31
C VAL A 258 -14.89 24.37 22.84
N PHE A 259 -15.88 24.39 21.96
CA PHE A 259 -15.70 24.47 20.51
C PHE A 259 -15.94 25.90 20.02
N ALA A 260 -14.91 26.54 19.48
CA ALA A 260 -14.98 27.91 18.99
C ALA A 260 -14.82 27.95 17.47
N ARG A 261 -15.86 28.42 16.78
CA ARG A 261 -15.84 28.56 15.32
C ARG A 261 -15.17 29.85 14.88
N HIS A 262 -14.21 29.71 13.98
CA HIS A 262 -13.52 30.81 13.31
C HIS A 262 -13.83 30.79 11.81
N PRO A 263 -14.55 31.80 11.28
CA PRO A 263 -14.74 31.92 9.85
C PRO A 263 -13.39 32.26 9.19
N ILE A 264 -12.96 31.44 8.23
CA ILE A 264 -11.82 31.77 7.39
C ILE A 264 -12.39 32.48 6.16
N PRO A 265 -11.81 33.59 5.68
CA PRO A 265 -12.34 34.39 4.56
C PRO A 265 -12.41 33.67 3.20
N LEU A 266 -12.16 32.36 3.16
CA LEU A 266 -12.47 31.49 2.03
C LEU A 266 -13.87 30.93 2.25
N LEU A 267 -14.81 31.23 1.35
CA LEU A 267 -16.26 30.97 1.47
C LEU A 267 -16.67 29.54 1.84
N THR A 268 -15.78 28.57 1.70
CA THR A 268 -16.05 27.15 1.94
C THR A 268 -15.25 26.57 3.10
N VAL A 269 -14.43 27.36 3.82
CA VAL A 269 -13.58 26.84 4.90
C VAL A 269 -13.97 27.46 6.25
N THR A 270 -14.27 26.60 7.21
CA THR A 270 -14.47 26.95 8.62
C THR A 270 -13.35 26.33 9.44
N SER A 271 -12.85 27.00 10.47
CA SER A 271 -12.01 26.36 11.48
C SER A 271 -12.77 26.26 12.81
N VAL A 272 -12.61 25.17 13.53
CA VAL A 272 -13.16 24.94 14.87
C VAL A 272 -11.99 24.67 15.80
N SER A 273 -11.73 25.60 16.71
CA SER A 273 -10.75 25.44 17.78
C SER A 273 -11.37 24.66 18.93
N ILE A 274 -10.62 23.68 19.44
CA ILE A 274 -11.01 22.84 20.57
C ILE A 274 -10.22 23.30 21.79
N TRP A 275 -10.94 23.71 22.82
CA TRP A 275 -10.37 24.21 24.07
C TRP A 275 -10.71 23.27 25.22
N TYR A 276 -9.78 23.07 26.13
CA TYR A 276 -9.97 22.34 27.39
C TYR A 276 -9.28 23.12 28.50
N ASP A 277 -10.00 23.38 29.60
CA ASP A 277 -9.51 24.18 30.75
C ASP A 277 -8.81 25.50 30.35
N GLY A 278 -9.40 26.23 29.40
CA GLY A 278 -8.85 27.51 28.90
C GLY A 278 -7.63 27.38 27.98
N HIS A 279 -7.17 26.17 27.66
CA HIS A 279 -6.06 25.92 26.76
C HIS A 279 -6.51 25.40 25.39
N LEU A 280 -5.93 25.94 24.31
CA LEU A 280 -6.15 25.44 22.95
C LEU A 280 -5.46 24.09 22.80
N VAL A 281 -6.25 23.02 22.85
CA VAL A 281 -5.73 21.66 22.71
C VAL A 281 -5.63 21.27 21.25
N GLY A 282 -6.62 21.61 20.40
CA GLY A 282 -6.66 21.21 19.00
C GLY A 282 -7.36 22.20 18.07
N GLU A 283 -7.24 21.97 16.76
CA GLU A 283 -7.93 22.75 15.73
C GLU A 283 -8.37 21.83 14.58
N ILE A 284 -9.65 21.90 14.21
CA ILE A 284 -10.26 21.19 13.07
C ILE A 284 -10.57 22.22 11.98
N LYS A 285 -10.03 22.02 10.78
CA LYS A 285 -10.45 22.76 9.59
C LYS A 285 -11.48 21.97 8.82
N MET A 286 -12.59 22.61 8.51
CA MET A 286 -13.74 22.03 7.86
C MET A 286 -13.94 22.71 6.52
N ARG A 287 -14.15 21.94 5.47
CA ARG A 287 -14.39 22.44 4.11
C ARG A 287 -15.75 21.97 3.63
N GLN A 288 -16.51 22.83 2.98
CA GLN A 288 -17.73 22.41 2.31
C GLN A 288 -17.45 22.16 0.82
N MET A 289 -17.71 20.95 0.33
CA MET A 289 -17.69 20.64 -1.10
C MET A 289 -19.02 19.99 -1.49
N GLN A 290 -19.69 20.53 -2.51
CA GLN A 290 -20.95 19.98 -3.04
C GLN A 290 -22.08 19.81 -2.00
N GLY A 291 -22.07 20.65 -0.94
CA GLY A 291 -23.06 20.58 0.14
C GLY A 291 -22.66 19.67 1.31
N GLU A 292 -21.59 18.89 1.17
CA GLU A 292 -21.05 18.02 2.22
C GLU A 292 -19.88 18.71 2.95
N TRP A 293 -19.74 18.44 4.26
CA TRP A 293 -18.64 18.94 5.08
C TRP A 293 -17.52 17.91 5.16
N PHE A 294 -16.27 18.39 5.14
CA PHE A 294 -15.03 17.61 5.19
C PHE A 294 -14.15 18.17 6.30
N ALA A 295 -13.75 17.37 7.29
CA ALA A 295 -12.98 17.84 8.45
C ALA A 295 -11.52 17.37 8.36
N THR A 296 -10.57 18.19 8.79
CA THR A 296 -9.14 17.84 8.86
C THR A 296 -8.54 18.55 10.06
N PHE A 297 -7.94 17.81 10.99
CA PHE A 297 -7.20 18.42 12.10
C PHE A 297 -5.95 19.12 11.57
N THR A 298 -5.79 20.41 11.87
CA THR A 298 -4.54 21.14 11.64
C THR A 298 -3.62 21.14 12.83
N ARG A 299 -4.18 20.91 14.02
CA ARG A 299 -3.43 20.68 15.24
C ARG A 299 -4.05 19.51 15.97
N THR A 300 -3.29 18.43 16.14
CA THR A 300 -3.70 17.27 16.92
C THR A 300 -4.02 17.72 18.34
N PRO A 301 -5.18 17.35 18.90
CA PRO A 301 -5.56 17.79 20.24
C PRO A 301 -4.61 17.21 21.29
N ILE A 302 -3.81 18.05 21.94
CA ILE A 302 -2.90 17.64 23.01
C ILE A 302 -3.48 18.11 24.34
N VAL A 303 -3.91 17.17 25.17
CA VAL A 303 -4.19 17.42 26.60
C VAL A 303 -2.91 17.08 27.36
N TYR A 304 -2.40 18.04 28.14
CA TYR A 304 -1.18 17.82 28.93
C TYR A 304 -1.49 16.98 30.17
N PRO A 305 -0.53 16.17 30.66
CA PRO A 305 -0.71 15.40 31.88
C PRO A 305 -0.98 16.33 33.07
N CYS A 306 -1.87 15.92 33.97
CA CYS A 306 -2.06 16.64 35.23
C CYS A 306 -0.72 16.69 35.96
N SER A 307 -0.24 17.89 36.28
CA SER A 307 0.80 18.02 37.29
C SER A 307 0.21 17.51 38.60
N SER A 308 0.75 16.41 39.14
CA SER A 308 0.45 16.00 40.51
C SER A 308 0.82 17.16 41.44
N GLN A 309 -0.18 17.87 41.95
CA GLN A 309 0.00 18.76 43.10
C GLN A 309 -0.03 17.94 44.38
#